data_AF-W2U4M1-F1
#
_entry.id   AF-W2U4M1-F1
#
_cell.length_a   1.000
_cell.length_b   1.000
_cell.length_c   1.000
_cell.angle_alpha   90.00
_cell.angle_beta   90.00
_cell.angle_gamma   90.00
#
_symmetry.space_group_name_H-M   'P 1'
#
loop_
_entity.id
_entity.type
_entity.pdbx_description
1 polymer ?
#
loop_
_entity_poly.entity_id
_entity_poly.type
_entity_poly.pdbx_seq_one_letter_code
_entity_poly.pdbx_strand_id
1 'polypeptide(L)'
;MKGTYAQAAFTGRGAALRGGRWNPKGYPAVYASEHLALAVLEWLAYALELPSLEGYVYFRLQVPDDLIAEVEALPVDWRALPHPSSTQDVGRAFLI
;
A
#
# COMPACT_ATOMS: atom_id res chain seq x y z
N MET A 1 -0.70 -5.00 -19.75
CA MET A 1 -1.45 -5.61 -18.63
C MET A 1 -0.68 -5.42 -17.33
N LYS A 2 -1.35 -5.45 -16.16
CA LYS A 2 -0.68 -5.24 -14.85
C LYS A 2 0.32 -6.35 -14.50
N GLY A 3 0.06 -7.59 -14.92
CA GLY A 3 0.97 -8.73 -14.73
C GLY A 3 2.37 -8.55 -15.33
N THR A 4 2.53 -7.67 -16.33
CA THR A 4 3.85 -7.35 -16.91
C THR A 4 4.81 -6.72 -15.89
N TYR A 5 4.28 -6.11 -14.82
CA TYR A 5 5.09 -5.51 -13.75
C TYR A 5 5.38 -6.47 -12.58
N ALA A 6 5.03 -7.76 -12.70
CA ALA A 6 5.16 -8.72 -11.60
C ALA A 6 6.61 -8.81 -11.06
N GLN A 7 7.61 -8.78 -11.94
CA GLN A 7 9.03 -8.82 -11.54
C GLN A 7 9.48 -7.58 -10.76
N ALA A 8 8.79 -6.45 -10.94
CA ALA A 8 9.10 -5.20 -10.26
C ALA A 8 8.12 -4.89 -9.11
N ALA A 9 7.23 -5.84 -8.76
CA ALA A 9 6.14 -5.62 -7.80
C ALA A 9 6.65 -5.15 -6.43
N PHE A 10 7.81 -5.64 -6.00
CA PHE A 10 8.38 -5.33 -4.70
C PHE A 10 9.35 -4.14 -4.68
N THR A 11 9.51 -3.43 -5.80
CA THR A 11 10.37 -2.23 -5.86
C THR A 11 9.73 -1.00 -5.21
N GLY A 12 8.42 -1.02 -4.93
CA GLY A 12 7.67 0.11 -4.36
C GLY A 12 7.55 1.34 -5.28
N ARG A 13 8.04 1.26 -6.53
CA ARG A 13 8.11 2.41 -7.46
C ARG A 13 6.75 3.04 -7.75
N GLY A 14 5.68 2.23 -7.83
CA GLY A 14 4.33 2.74 -8.07
C GLY A 14 3.85 3.68 -6.95
N ALA A 15 4.08 3.29 -5.69
CA ALA A 15 3.74 4.10 -4.53
C ALA A 15 4.65 5.33 -4.42
N ALA A 16 5.94 5.22 -4.75
CA ALA A 16 6.83 6.39 -4.78
C ALA A 16 6.37 7.45 -5.79
N LEU A 17 5.89 7.06 -6.97
CA LEU A 17 5.49 8.01 -8.03
C LEU A 17 4.22 8.79 -7.67
N ARG A 18 3.27 8.16 -6.98
CA ARG A 18 1.96 8.77 -6.68
C ARG A 18 1.82 9.28 -5.25
N GLY A 19 2.55 8.68 -4.31
CA GLY A 19 2.23 8.76 -2.89
C GLY A 19 1.02 7.90 -2.55
N GLY A 20 0.85 7.60 -1.26
CA GLY A 20 -0.28 6.89 -0.69
C GLY A 20 -0.56 7.40 0.72
N ARG A 21 -1.51 6.74 1.42
CA ARG A 21 -1.86 7.12 2.80
C ARG A 21 -0.64 7.09 3.72
N TRP A 22 0.20 6.07 3.60
CA TRP A 22 1.34 5.81 4.47
C TRP A 22 2.70 6.05 3.79
N ASN A 23 2.75 6.74 2.65
CA ASN A 23 4.04 7.11 2.06
C ASN A 23 3.92 8.40 1.22
N PRO A 24 4.78 9.40 1.45
CA PRO A 24 4.82 10.57 0.58
C PRO A 24 5.42 10.22 -0.79
N LYS A 25 5.20 11.09 -1.78
CA LYS A 25 5.86 10.98 -3.09
C LYS A 25 7.38 10.97 -2.92
N GLY A 26 8.04 10.11 -3.69
CA GLY A 26 9.49 9.89 -3.63
C GLY A 26 9.92 8.77 -2.69
N TYR A 27 9.03 8.26 -1.83
CA TYR A 27 9.34 7.19 -0.87
C TYR A 27 8.72 5.87 -1.35
N PRO A 28 9.53 4.88 -1.78
CA PRO A 28 9.03 3.58 -2.22
C PRO A 28 8.38 2.81 -1.08
N ALA A 29 7.21 2.25 -1.35
CA ALA A 29 6.48 1.40 -0.42
C ALA A 29 5.70 0.33 -1.19
N VAL A 30 5.53 -0.84 -0.58
CA VAL A 30 4.67 -1.91 -1.07
C VAL A 30 3.52 -2.05 -0.10
N TYR A 31 2.29 -1.88 -0.59
CA TYR A 31 1.09 -2.09 0.21
C TYR A 31 0.66 -3.54 0.08
N ALA A 32 0.50 -4.21 1.21
CA ALA A 32 0.02 -5.57 1.31
C ALA A 32 -1.11 -5.65 2.35
N SER A 33 -1.79 -6.79 2.38
CA SER A 33 -2.83 -7.09 3.35
C SER A 33 -2.69 -8.54 3.81
N GLU A 34 -3.10 -8.82 5.05
CA GLU A 34 -3.13 -10.18 5.61
C GLU A 34 -4.08 -11.12 4.87
N HIS A 35 -5.07 -10.55 4.17
CA HIS A 35 -6.06 -11.32 3.44
C HIS A 35 -6.23 -10.81 2.01
N LEU A 36 -6.31 -11.76 1.05
CA LEU A 36 -6.56 -11.42 -0.35
C LEU A 36 -7.87 -10.64 -0.53
N ALA A 37 -8.92 -10.98 0.23
CA ALA A 37 -10.20 -10.27 0.18
C ALA A 37 -10.07 -8.79 0.53
N LEU A 38 -9.24 -8.45 1.53
CA LEU A 38 -9.01 -7.06 1.92
C LEU A 38 -8.12 -6.32 0.90
N ALA A 39 -7.11 -6.99 0.33
CA ALA A 39 -6.34 -6.42 -0.78
C ALA A 39 -7.23 -6.06 -2.00
N VAL A 40 -8.20 -6.92 -2.31
CA VAL A 40 -9.20 -6.66 -3.36
C VAL A 40 -10.13 -5.52 -2.98
N LEU A 41 -10.60 -5.46 -1.73
CA LEU A 41 -11.48 -4.39 -1.25
C LEU A 41 -10.81 -3.02 -1.34
N GLU A 42 -9.55 -2.88 -0.93
CA GLU A 42 -8.79 -1.64 -1.05
C GLU A 42 -8.68 -1.21 -2.52
N TRP A 43 -8.37 -2.15 -3.42
CA TRP A 43 -8.32 -1.85 -4.85
C TRP A 43 -9.67 -1.40 -5.41
N LEU A 44 -10.78 -2.02 -4.97
CA LEU A 44 -12.14 -1.66 -5.37
C LEU A 44 -12.58 -0.30 -4.79
N ALA A 45 -12.17 0.04 -3.57
CA ALA A 45 -12.51 1.33 -2.95
C ALA A 45 -11.95 2.53 -3.74
N TYR A 46 -10.87 2.32 -4.49
CA TYR A 46 -10.30 3.31 -5.41
C TYR A 46 -10.86 3.21 -6.84
N ALA A 47 -11.63 2.16 -7.16
CA ALA A 47 -12.19 1.97 -8.47
C ALA A 47 -13.55 2.69 -8.59
N LEU A 48 -13.69 3.55 -9.61
CA LEU A 48 -14.96 4.22 -9.90
C LEU A 48 -16.02 3.24 -10.46
N GLU A 49 -15.57 2.11 -11.01
CA GLU A 49 -16.38 1.02 -11.56
C GLU A 49 -15.71 -0.33 -11.25
N LEU A 50 -16.45 -1.44 -11.23
CA LEU A 50 -15.90 -2.79 -11.06
C LEU A 50 -14.96 -3.11 -12.23
N PRO A 51 -13.64 -3.12 -12.04
CA PRO A 51 -12.72 -3.34 -13.14
C PRO A 51 -12.61 -4.83 -13.43
N SER A 52 -12.39 -5.19 -14.68
CA SER A 52 -11.97 -6.55 -15.01
C SER A 52 -10.68 -6.88 -14.25
N LEU A 53 -10.65 -8.04 -13.59
CA LEU A 53 -9.46 -8.60 -12.95
C LEU A 53 -8.51 -9.26 -13.97
N GLU A 54 -8.85 -9.23 -15.26
CA GLU A 54 -8.03 -9.82 -16.30
C GLU A 54 -6.62 -9.20 -16.33
N GLY A 55 -5.60 -10.06 -16.27
CA GLY A 55 -4.20 -9.67 -16.25
C GLY A 55 -3.70 -9.08 -14.92
N TYR A 56 -4.50 -9.16 -13.84
CA TYR A 56 -4.00 -8.98 -12.47
C TYR A 56 -3.38 -10.28 -11.95
N VAL A 57 -2.40 -10.15 -11.07
CA VAL A 57 -1.78 -11.26 -10.34
C VAL A 57 -1.81 -10.93 -8.85
N TYR A 58 -1.84 -11.96 -8.02
CA TYR A 58 -1.68 -11.81 -6.57
C TYR A 58 -0.36 -12.44 -6.13
N PHE A 59 0.16 -11.94 -5.02
CA PHE A 59 1.35 -12.48 -4.38
C PHE A 59 0.98 -12.94 -2.98
N ARG A 60 1.48 -14.12 -2.61
CA ARG A 60 1.48 -14.55 -1.21
C ARG A 60 2.83 -14.17 -0.62
N LEU A 61 2.80 -13.40 0.46
CA LEU A 61 4.00 -12.98 1.17
C LEU A 61 4.08 -13.76 2.48
N GLN A 62 5.29 -14.12 2.88
CA GLN A 62 5.59 -14.61 4.21
C GLN A 62 6.65 -13.68 4.78
N VAL A 63 6.30 -12.99 5.85
CA VAL A 63 7.18 -12.04 6.56
C VAL A 63 7.44 -12.64 7.94
N PRO A 64 8.70 -12.89 8.32
CA PRO A 64 9.06 -13.25 9.67
C PRO A 64 8.58 -12.21 10.69
N ASP A 65 8.03 -12.66 11.82
CA ASP A 65 7.42 -11.77 12.82
C ASP A 65 8.43 -10.76 13.41
N ASP A 66 9.71 -11.12 13.46
CA ASP A 66 10.80 -10.26 13.93
C ASP A 66 11.14 -9.10 12.98
N LEU A 67 10.64 -9.15 11.74
CA LEU A 67 10.75 -8.06 10.77
C LEU A 67 9.51 -7.15 10.76
N ILE A 68 8.50 -7.42 11.59
CA ILE A 68 7.26 -6.64 11.67
C ILE A 68 7.38 -5.63 12.81
N ALA A 69 7.12 -4.36 12.49
CA ALA A 69 6.96 -3.30 13.48
C ALA A 69 5.48 -2.91 13.57
N GLU A 70 4.94 -2.88 14.78
CA GLU A 70 3.60 -2.36 15.05
C GLU A 70 3.64 -0.83 15.23
N VAL A 71 2.61 -0.15 14.72
CA VAL A 71 2.48 1.30 14.91
C VAL A 71 1.69 1.58 16.20
N GLU A 72 2.37 2.07 17.23
CA GLU A 72 1.76 2.22 18.56
C GLU A 72 0.75 3.38 18.64
N ALA A 73 1.04 4.49 17.97
CA ALA A 73 0.23 5.71 18.01
C ALA A 73 -0.08 6.19 16.60
N LEU A 74 -1.37 6.19 16.26
CA LEU A 74 -1.86 6.76 15.01
C LEU A 74 -2.28 8.22 15.20
N PRO A 75 -2.01 9.11 14.23
CA PRO A 75 -2.51 10.48 14.24
C PRO A 75 -4.03 10.50 14.39
N VAL A 76 -4.59 11.45 15.13
CA VAL A 76 -6.05 11.52 15.40
C VAL A 76 -6.89 11.57 14.11
N ASP A 77 -6.33 12.13 13.05
CA ASP A 77 -6.94 12.31 11.74
C ASP A 77 -6.64 11.17 10.74
N TRP A 78 -6.03 10.07 11.17
CA TRP A 78 -5.52 9.04 10.25
C TRP A 78 -6.57 8.43 9.32
N ARG A 79 -7.83 8.40 9.76
CA ARG A 79 -8.98 7.90 8.99
C ARG A 79 -9.59 8.93 8.03
N ALA A 80 -9.10 10.17 8.03
CA ALA A 80 -9.64 11.22 7.17
C ALA A 80 -9.47 10.89 5.68
N LEU A 81 -10.37 11.45 4.89
CA LEU A 81 -10.40 11.39 3.43
C LEU A 81 -10.50 12.82 2.89
N PRO A 82 -9.60 13.26 1.97
CA PRO A 82 -8.39 12.56 1.52
C PRO A 82 -7.42 12.28 2.69
N HIS A 83 -6.48 11.34 2.48
CA HIS A 83 -5.52 10.98 3.53
C HIS A 83 -4.66 12.19 3.93
N PRO A 84 -4.44 12.42 5.24
CA PRO A 84 -3.67 13.57 5.72
C PRO A 84 -2.16 13.36 5.58
N SER A 85 -1.40 14.46 5.60
CA SER A 85 0.07 14.39 5.64
C SER A 85 0.58 13.71 6.91
N SER A 86 -0.17 13.79 8.02
CA SER A 86 0.17 13.13 9.29
C SER A 86 0.38 11.62 9.13
N THR A 87 -0.42 10.95 8.30
CA THR A 87 -0.23 9.52 7.98
C THR A 87 1.01 9.25 7.11
N GLN A 88 1.36 10.19 6.24
CA GLN A 88 2.57 10.10 5.42
C GLN A 88 3.83 10.33 6.26
N ASP A 89 3.78 11.20 7.26
CA ASP A 89 4.91 11.47 8.17
C ASP A 89 5.26 10.23 9.00
N VAL A 90 4.24 9.51 9.50
CA VAL A 90 4.43 8.23 10.19
C VAL A 90 5.12 7.22 9.28
N GLY A 91 4.60 7.02 8.08
CA GLY A 91 5.20 6.04 7.16
C GLY A 91 6.58 6.47 6.65
N ARG A 92 6.83 7.76 6.46
CA ARG A 92 8.16 8.28 6.12
C ARG A 92 9.18 7.94 7.21
N ALA A 93 8.82 8.10 8.49
CA ALA A 93 9.70 7.76 9.60
C ALA A 93 10.04 6.26 9.66
N PHE A 94 9.14 5.40 9.20
CA PHE A 94 9.37 3.95 9.10
C PHE A 94 10.21 3.53 7.88
N LEU A 95 10.13 4.26 6.77
CA LEU A 95 10.80 3.92 5.50
C LEU A 95 12.27 4.39 5.40
N ILE A 96 12.78 5.09 6.43
CA ILE A 96 14.16 5.62 6.52
C ILE A 96 14.91 4.82 7.57
#